data_AF-A0AAV4BTV3-F1
#
_entry.id   AF-A0AAV4BTV3-F1
#
_cell.length_a   1.000
_cell.length_b   1.000
_cell.length_c   1.000
_cell.angle_alpha   90.00
_cell.angle_beta   90.00
_cell.angle_gamma   90.00
#
_symmetry.space_group_name_H-M   'P 1'
#
loop_
_entity.id
_entity.type
_entity.pdbx_description
1 polymer ?
#
loop_
_entity_poly.entity_id
_entity_poly.type
_entity_poly.pdbx_seq_one_letter_code
_entity_poly.pdbx_strand_id
1 'polypeptide(L)'
;MAGARNSSLTMARARGSSLTMTRVRDSSLTMARARGSSLTKARARGSSLTMARARGSSLTMARVWGSSLTMARARASSLTITRVKDSSLPMASARGSRYAVARVWVHSTQWLESGAVLTQWLEFWAEVTQWLELGAEVTQ
;
A
#
# COMPACT_ATOMS: atom_id res chain seq x y z
N MET A 1 8.56 8.45 -18.51
CA MET A 1 8.10 9.62 -17.75
C MET A 1 8.90 9.79 -16.46
N ALA A 2 9.33 11.03 -16.24
CA ALA A 2 10.27 11.49 -15.23
C ALA A 2 9.82 11.20 -13.79
N GLY A 3 10.79 11.14 -12.87
CA GLY A 3 10.47 11.02 -11.46
C GLY A 3 9.82 12.29 -10.93
N ALA A 4 8.76 12.15 -10.13
CA ALA A 4 8.13 13.26 -9.42
C ALA A 4 8.85 13.47 -8.08
N ARG A 5 9.16 14.73 -7.77
CA ARG A 5 9.73 15.15 -6.48
C ARG A 5 8.98 16.37 -5.99
N ASN A 6 8.64 16.40 -4.70
CA ASN A 6 7.96 17.53 -4.06
C ASN A 6 6.72 17.98 -4.84
N SER A 7 5.99 17.03 -5.42
CA SER A 7 4.85 17.31 -6.30
C SER A 7 3.56 16.88 -5.63
N SER A 8 2.48 17.62 -5.87
CA SER A 8 1.14 17.19 -5.50
C SER A 8 0.31 16.99 -6.77
N LEU A 9 -0.34 15.84 -6.87
CA LEU A 9 -1.25 15.53 -7.96
C LEU A 9 -2.60 15.11 -7.38
N THR A 10 -3.64 15.86 -7.72
CA THR A 10 -5.00 15.55 -7.32
C THR A 10 -5.84 15.25 -8.56
N MET A 11 -6.46 14.07 -8.57
CA MET A 11 -7.40 13.66 -9.60
C MET A 11 -8.77 13.40 -8.98
N ALA A 12 -9.75 14.21 -9.37
CA ALA A 12 -11.12 14.07 -8.91
C ALA A 12 -11.80 12.81 -9.48
N ARG A 13 -11.54 12.50 -10.76
CA ARG A 13 -12.09 11.33 -11.45
C ARG A 13 -11.06 10.78 -12.42
N ALA A 14 -10.73 9.50 -12.24
CA ALA A 14 -9.87 8.72 -13.10
C ALA A 14 -10.69 7.50 -13.57
N ARG A 15 -10.98 7.41 -14.86
CA ARG A 15 -11.69 6.27 -15.47
C ARG A 15 -10.83 5.67 -16.55
N GLY A 16 -10.47 4.39 -16.42
CA GLY A 16 -9.64 3.69 -17.41
C GLY A 16 -8.22 4.26 -17.56
N SER A 17 -7.78 5.13 -16.65
CA SER A 17 -6.48 5.78 -16.75
C SER A 17 -5.37 4.82 -16.32
N SER A 18 -4.27 4.77 -17.07
CA SER A 18 -3.04 4.13 -16.64
C SER A 18 -2.00 5.19 -16.27
N LEU A 19 -1.42 5.08 -15.09
CA LEU A 19 -0.37 5.99 -14.61
C LEU A 19 0.84 5.18 -14.15
N THR A 20 1.97 5.40 -14.82
CA THR A 20 3.24 4.76 -14.48
C THR A 20 4.23 5.80 -14.00
N MET A 21 4.70 5.65 -12.76
CA MET A 21 5.72 6.52 -12.18
C MET A 21 6.95 5.70 -11.76
N THR A 22 8.11 6.08 -12.28
CA THR A 22 9.37 5.36 -12.03
C THR A 22 9.96 5.68 -10.67
N ARG A 23 9.91 6.96 -10.26
CA ARG A 23 10.42 7.42 -8.96
C ARG A 23 9.54 8.54 -8.43
N VAL A 24 9.02 8.36 -7.23
CA VAL A 24 8.23 9.36 -6.52
C VAL A 24 8.90 9.59 -5.18
N ARG A 25 9.26 10.84 -4.90
CA ARG A 25 9.82 11.24 -3.61
C ARG A 25 9.03 12.39 -3.04
N ASP A 26 8.67 12.30 -1.76
CA ASP A 26 8.13 13.41 -0.99
C ASP A 26 6.95 14.10 -1.70
N SER A 27 6.10 13.29 -2.33
CA SER A 27 5.02 13.73 -3.20
C SER A 27 3.70 13.15 -2.71
N SER A 28 2.61 13.89 -2.94
CA SER A 28 1.26 13.47 -2.61
C SER A 28 0.46 13.16 -3.88
N LEU A 29 -0.28 12.06 -3.87
CA LEU A 29 -1.18 11.70 -4.95
C LEU A 29 -2.56 11.32 -4.40
N THR A 30 -3.55 12.13 -4.74
CA THR A 30 -4.93 11.96 -4.25
C THR A 30 -5.84 11.61 -5.41
N MET A 31 -6.51 10.46 -5.31
CA MET A 31 -7.55 10.04 -6.24
C MET A 31 -8.89 9.89 -5.53
N ALA A 32 -9.84 10.77 -5.83
CA ALA A 32 -11.15 10.74 -5.20
C ALA A 32 -12.05 9.62 -5.75
N ARG A 33 -12.00 9.37 -7.06
CA ARG A 33 -12.73 8.28 -7.72
C ARG A 33 -11.88 7.67 -8.83
N ALA A 34 -11.39 6.45 -8.61
CA ALA A 34 -10.71 5.63 -9.60
C ALA A 34 -11.62 4.46 -10.01
N ARG A 35 -11.89 4.32 -11.32
CA ARG A 35 -12.66 3.19 -11.85
C ARG A 35 -11.90 2.59 -13.02
N GLY A 36 -11.53 1.31 -12.90
CA GLY A 36 -10.76 0.63 -13.95
C GLY A 36 -9.39 1.25 -14.19
N SER A 37 -8.84 1.99 -13.22
CA SER A 37 -7.54 2.65 -13.37
C SER A 37 -6.43 1.73 -12.92
N SER A 38 -5.30 1.79 -13.61
CA SER A 38 -4.07 1.11 -13.23
C SER A 38 -3.04 2.14 -12.77
N LEU A 39 -2.40 1.90 -11.64
CA LEU A 39 -1.30 2.74 -11.17
C LEU A 39 -0.11 1.88 -10.76
N THR A 40 1.00 2.11 -11.45
CA THR A 40 2.26 1.40 -11.21
C THR A 40 3.31 2.37 -10.71
N LYS A 41 3.87 2.13 -9.52
CA LYS A 41 5.02 2.87 -8.99
C LYS A 41 6.21 1.95 -8.75
N ALA A 42 7.34 2.23 -9.39
CA ALA A 42 8.55 1.42 -9.17
C ALA A 42 9.24 1.77 -7.84
N ARG A 43 9.33 3.05 -7.47
CA ARG A 43 9.93 3.50 -6.20
C ARG A 43 9.16 4.67 -5.61
N ALA A 44 8.70 4.53 -4.37
CA ALA A 44 8.01 5.53 -3.58
C ALA A 44 8.75 5.73 -2.26
N ARG A 45 9.21 6.96 -1.98
CA ARG A 45 9.86 7.32 -0.71
C ARG A 45 9.22 8.57 -0.13
N GLY A 46 8.86 8.57 1.15
CA GLY A 46 8.28 9.76 1.80
C GLY A 46 6.96 10.22 1.16
N SER A 47 6.28 9.35 0.42
CA SER A 47 5.15 9.76 -0.41
C SER A 47 3.82 9.38 0.24
N SER A 48 2.80 10.20 0.01
CA SER A 48 1.44 9.89 0.41
C SER A 48 0.61 9.56 -0.83
N LEU A 49 -0.15 8.47 -0.78
CA LEU A 49 -1.16 8.18 -1.79
C LEU A 49 -2.47 7.85 -1.12
N THR A 50 -3.50 8.62 -1.47
CA THR A 50 -4.85 8.48 -0.91
C THR A 50 -5.83 8.16 -2.02
N MET A 51 -6.55 7.06 -1.86
CA MET A 51 -7.61 6.65 -2.77
C MET A 51 -8.94 6.54 -2.01
N ALA A 52 -9.85 7.47 -2.27
CA ALA A 52 -11.11 7.53 -1.54
C ALA A 52 -12.13 6.50 -2.03
N ARG A 53 -12.21 6.27 -3.35
CA ARG A 53 -13.07 5.25 -3.96
C ARG A 53 -12.36 4.59 -5.14
N ALA A 54 -12.04 3.31 -4.99
CA ALA A 54 -11.46 2.45 -6.01
C ALA A 54 -12.48 1.39 -6.42
N ARG A 55 -12.77 1.28 -7.72
CA ARG A 55 -13.56 0.16 -8.26
C ARG A 55 -12.83 -0.47 -9.43
N GLY A 56 -12.55 -1.77 -9.38
CA GLY A 56 -11.85 -2.46 -10.47
C GLY A 56 -10.47 -1.88 -10.74
N SER A 57 -9.83 -1.25 -9.76
CA SER A 57 -8.55 -0.56 -9.97
C SER A 57 -7.39 -1.44 -9.52
N SER A 58 -6.25 -1.32 -10.19
CA SER A 58 -5.04 -2.06 -9.85
C SER A 58 -3.93 -1.10 -9.42
N LEU A 59 -3.30 -1.41 -8.31
CA LEU A 59 -2.18 -0.68 -7.75
C LEU A 59 -0.99 -1.63 -7.57
N THR A 60 0.09 -1.35 -8.27
CA THR A 60 1.33 -2.14 -8.16
C THR A 60 2.48 -1.26 -7.71
N MET A 61 3.14 -1.64 -6.63
CA MET A 61 4.26 -0.90 -6.08
C MET A 61 5.46 -1.82 -5.81
N ALA A 62 6.61 -1.50 -6.40
CA ALA A 62 7.79 -2.36 -6.25
C ALA A 62 8.59 -2.05 -4.98
N ARG A 63 8.76 -0.77 -4.61
CA ARG A 63 9.45 -0.39 -3.37
C ARG A 63 8.78 0.82 -2.74
N VAL A 64 8.32 0.66 -1.52
CA VAL A 64 7.63 1.68 -0.72
C VAL A 64 8.42 1.88 0.57
N TRP A 65 8.84 3.11 0.86
CA TRP A 65 9.61 3.43 2.07
C TRP A 65 9.12 4.72 2.71
N GLY A 66 8.85 4.71 4.02
CA GLY A 66 8.44 5.94 4.72
C GLY A 66 7.17 6.56 4.14
N SER A 67 6.28 5.75 3.55
CA SER A 67 5.16 6.25 2.76
C SER A 67 3.84 5.86 3.39
N SER A 68 2.79 6.62 3.09
CA SER A 68 1.44 6.32 3.55
C SER A 68 0.54 6.03 2.37
N LEU A 69 -0.21 4.92 2.45
CA LEU A 69 -1.13 4.45 1.42
C LEU A 69 -2.49 4.23 2.04
N THR A 70 -3.36 5.22 1.88
CA THR A 70 -4.70 5.19 2.46
C THR A 70 -5.71 4.78 1.40
N MET A 71 -6.48 3.73 1.68
CA MET A 71 -7.58 3.29 0.83
C MET A 71 -8.90 3.28 1.61
N ALA A 72 -9.78 4.23 1.32
CA ALA A 72 -11.02 4.37 2.10
C ALA A 72 -12.11 3.38 1.66
N ARG A 73 -12.32 3.21 0.36
CA ARG A 73 -13.30 2.26 -0.18
C ARG A 73 -12.77 1.59 -1.44
N ALA A 74 -12.52 0.29 -1.35
CA ALA A 74 -12.09 -0.54 -2.46
C ALA A 74 -13.16 -1.58 -2.81
N ARG A 75 -13.45 -1.74 -4.10
CA ARG A 75 -14.30 -2.81 -4.60
C ARG A 75 -13.64 -3.47 -5.79
N ALA A 76 -13.55 -4.81 -5.78
CA ALA A 76 -12.94 -5.58 -6.88
C ALA A 76 -11.58 -5.02 -7.32
N SER A 77 -10.79 -4.49 -6.39
CA SER A 77 -9.52 -3.81 -6.67
C SER A 77 -8.35 -4.69 -6.24
N SER A 78 -7.18 -4.47 -6.84
CA SER A 78 -5.95 -5.19 -6.46
C SER A 78 -4.88 -4.23 -5.98
N LEU A 79 -4.20 -4.61 -4.91
CA LEU A 79 -3.00 -3.94 -4.41
C LEU A 79 -1.87 -4.96 -4.31
N THR A 80 -0.77 -4.71 -4.98
CA THR A 80 0.43 -5.54 -4.90
C THR A 80 1.61 -4.68 -4.52
N ILE A 81 2.28 -5.04 -3.43
CA ILE A 81 3.47 -4.36 -2.93
C ILE A 81 4.59 -5.39 -2.78
N THR A 82 5.69 -5.25 -3.52
CA THR A 82 6.76 -6.26 -3.43
C THR A 82 7.71 -6.00 -2.27
N ARG A 83 7.99 -4.74 -1.94
CA ARG A 83 8.79 -4.35 -0.77
C ARG A 83 8.20 -3.13 -0.10
N VAL A 84 7.97 -3.23 1.21
CA VAL A 84 7.53 -2.12 2.06
C VAL A 84 8.44 -2.00 3.27
N LYS A 85 8.84 -0.77 3.60
CA LYS A 85 9.61 -0.46 4.80
C LYS A 85 9.08 0.81 5.47
N ASP A 86 8.93 0.80 6.79
CA ASP A 86 8.52 1.97 7.59
C ASP A 86 7.31 2.72 7.00
N SER A 87 6.30 2.00 6.53
CA SER A 87 5.18 2.58 5.77
C SER A 87 3.84 2.11 6.34
N SER A 88 2.83 2.96 6.25
CA SER A 88 1.49 2.69 6.75
C SER A 88 0.52 2.40 5.60
N LEU A 89 -0.31 1.36 5.75
CA LEU A 89 -1.30 0.94 4.76
C LEU A 89 -2.74 0.95 5.35
N PRO A 90 -3.24 2.08 5.87
CA PRO A 90 -4.58 2.10 6.48
C PRO A 90 -5.67 1.85 5.43
N MET A 91 -6.57 0.92 5.75
CA MET A 91 -7.68 0.58 4.88
C MET A 91 -8.99 0.54 5.66
N ALA A 92 -10.01 1.27 5.18
CA ALA A 92 -11.28 1.39 5.88
C ALA A 92 -12.36 0.41 5.38
N SER A 93 -12.35 0.06 4.09
CA SER A 93 -13.32 -0.89 3.54
C SER A 93 -12.83 -1.47 2.22
N ALA A 94 -12.80 -2.80 2.13
CA ALA A 94 -12.44 -3.51 0.91
C ALA A 94 -13.39 -4.69 0.69
N ARG A 95 -14.14 -4.66 -0.41
CA ARG A 95 -15.06 -5.76 -0.79
C ARG A 95 -14.56 -6.43 -2.06
N GLY A 96 -14.36 -7.75 -2.01
CA GLY A 96 -13.89 -8.55 -3.14
C GLY A 96 -12.57 -8.04 -3.73
N SER A 97 -11.74 -7.38 -2.92
CA SER A 97 -10.48 -6.79 -3.34
C SER A 97 -9.32 -7.65 -2.83
N ARG A 98 -8.23 -7.72 -3.58
CA ARG A 98 -7.08 -8.60 -3.30
C ARG A 98 -5.86 -7.76 -2.92
N TYR A 99 -5.14 -8.19 -1.89
CA TYR A 99 -3.97 -7.48 -1.37
C TYR A 99 -2.82 -8.47 -1.21
N ALA A 100 -1.66 -8.13 -1.76
CA ALA A 100 -0.46 -8.94 -1.66
C ALA A 100 0.72 -8.04 -1.26
N VAL A 101 1.38 -8.36 -0.16
CA VAL A 101 2.61 -7.70 0.28
C VAL A 101 3.69 -8.77 0.42
N ALA A 102 4.73 -8.70 -0.43
CA ALA A 102 5.72 -9.79 -0.50
C ALA A 102 6.84 -9.68 0.55
N ARG A 103 7.22 -8.47 0.98
CA ARG A 103 8.28 -8.26 1.98
C ARG A 103 8.03 -7.00 2.80
N VAL A 104 7.92 -7.16 4.13
CA VAL A 104 7.73 -6.07 5.10
C VAL A 104 8.99 -5.91 5.95
N TRP A 105 9.47 -4.69 6.10
CA TRP A 105 10.49 -4.31 7.08
C TRP A 105 9.88 -3.27 8.03
N VAL A 106 9.71 -3.62 9.30
CA VAL A 106 9.24 -2.69 10.34
C VAL A 106 10.42 -2.37 11.24
N HIS A 107 10.81 -1.10 11.36
CA HIS A 107 11.87 -0.67 12.26
C HIS A 107 11.30 -0.07 13.55
N SER A 108 10.53 -0.84 14.33
CA SER A 108 10.31 -0.55 15.75
C SER A 108 9.61 -1.73 16.42
N THR A 109 10.40 -2.61 17.04
CA THR A 109 9.92 -3.38 18.19
C THR A 109 10.06 -2.43 19.38
N GLN A 110 9.05 -1.60 19.65
CA GLN A 110 8.97 -0.95 20.96
C GLN A 110 8.69 -2.06 21.97
N TRP A 111 9.77 -2.54 22.57
CA TRP A 111 9.71 -3.35 23.77
C TRP A 111 8.96 -2.55 24.84
N LEU A 112 7.80 -3.02 25.27
CA LEU A 112 7.39 -2.76 26.65
C LEU A 112 8.40 -3.52 27.51
N GLU A 113 9.19 -2.78 28.29
CA GLU A 113 10.10 -3.35 29.28
C GLU A 113 9.29 -4.13 30.33
N SER A 114 9.11 -5.43 30.13
CA SER A 114 8.71 -6.38 31.17
C SER A 114 9.12 -7.80 30.76
N GLY A 115 10.42 -8.08 30.87
CA GLY A 115 11.00 -9.40 31.18
C GLY A 115 10.49 -10.64 30.42
N ALA A 116 11.06 -10.91 29.26
CA ALA A 116 11.30 -12.28 28.78
C ALA A 116 12.31 -12.25 27.62
N VAL A 117 13.59 -12.15 27.96
CA VAL A 117 14.68 -12.54 27.06
C VAL A 117 14.77 -14.07 27.08
N LEU A 118 15.12 -14.65 25.92
CA LEU A 118 15.33 -16.08 25.58
C LEU A 118 14.10 -16.67 24.87
N THR A 119 14.08 -16.72 23.54
CA THR A 119 14.94 -17.62 22.76
C THR A 119 15.21 -17.13 21.32
N GLN A 120 16.49 -17.17 20.93
CA GLN A 120 17.05 -17.48 19.58
C GLN A 120 16.34 -16.86 18.35
N TRP A 121 16.82 -15.81 17.67
CA TRP A 121 18.12 -15.57 17.01
C TRP A 121 18.59 -16.53 15.90
N LEU A 122 17.77 -17.46 15.41
CA LEU A 122 18.11 -18.22 14.20
C LEU A 122 16.92 -18.27 13.23
N GLU A 123 17.11 -17.69 12.05
CA GLU A 123 16.25 -17.83 10.85
C GLU A 123 14.91 -17.07 10.77
N PHE A 124 14.93 -15.73 10.81
CA PHE A 124 13.78 -14.94 10.32
C PHE A 124 13.92 -14.61 8.81
N TRP A 125 14.10 -15.64 7.98
CA TRP A 125 13.86 -15.61 6.52
C TRP A 125 12.51 -16.23 6.18
N ALA A 126 11.45 -15.86 6.92
CA ALA A 126 10.12 -16.32 6.56
C ALA A 126 9.62 -15.55 5.33
N GLU A 127 9.64 -16.22 4.17
CA GLU A 127 8.76 -15.96 3.03
C GLU A 127 7.30 -16.07 3.48
N VAL A 128 6.78 -15.01 4.10
CA VAL A 128 5.36 -14.93 4.43
C VAL A 128 4.60 -14.34 3.24
N THR A 129 4.18 -15.19 2.31
CA THR A 129 3.09 -14.84 1.37
C THR A 129 1.76 -14.99 2.09
N GLN A 130 1.34 -13.96 2.82
CA GLN A 130 0.01 -13.93 3.44
C GLN A 130 -1.03 -13.47 2.42
N TRP A 131 -1.92 -14.37 2.01
CA TRP A 131 -3.13 -14.04 1.25
C TRP A 131 -4.26 -13.72 2.23
N LEU A 132 -4.59 -12.43 2.40
CA LEU A 132 -5.77 -12.02 3.15
C LEU A 132 -6.96 -11.90 2.20
N GLU A 133 -7.76 -12.95 2.10
CA GLU A 133 -9.12 -12.86 1.59
C GLU A 133 -10.02 -12.29 2.68
N LEU A 134 -10.24 -10.97 2.67
CA LEU A 134 -11.22 -10.34 3.54
C LEU A 134 -12.63 -10.64 3.01
N GLY A 135 -13.17 -11.77 3.47
CA GLY A 135 -14.59 -12.09 3.41
C GLY A 135 -15.36 -11.06 4.24
N ALA A 136 -16.22 -10.30 3.57
CA ALA A 136 -17.08 -9.34 4.22
C ALA A 136 -18.27 -10.07 4.85
N GLU A 137 -18.18 -10.38 6.14
CA GLU A 137 -19.37 -10.57 6.98
C GLU A 137 -19.36 -9.51 8.07
N VAL A 138 -20.06 -8.41 7.79
CA VAL A 138 -20.70 -7.61 8.83
C VAL A 138 -22.16 -8.03 8.77
N THR A 139 -22.52 -8.97 9.64
CA THR A 139 -23.90 -9.23 10.03
C THR A 139 -23.93 -9.25 11.55
N GLN A 140 -24.61 -8.21 12.06
CA GLN A 140 -25.10 -7.89 13.41
C GLN A 140 -24.50 -8.60 14.62
#